data_AF-A0A4Y9QW18-F1
#
_entry.id   AF-A0A4Y9QW18-F1
#
_cell.length_a   1.000
_cell.length_b   1.000
_cell.length_c   1.000
_cell.angle_alpha   90.00
_cell.angle_beta   90.00
_cell.angle_gamma   90.00
#
_symmetry.space_group_name_H-M   'P 1'
#
loop_
_entity.id
_entity.type
_entity.pdbx_description
1 polymer ?
#
loop_
_entity_poly.entity_id
_entity_poly.type
_entity_poly.pdbx_seq_one_letter_code
_entity_poly.pdbx_strand_id
1 'polypeptide(L)'
;MRDEDPTEAESTFFTLLSVQVPGLEAWYHFDEVGSPWMIVSHDFVVGDAVRKTLRLDYDGHSLRGGWSPACLNWDDGVRAADAHIDTSSPDGLAVDDVSVAAAAAVAAEWFRRRIAHPGLLA
;
A
#
# COMPACT_ATOMS: atom_id res chain seq x y z
N MET A 1 -0.16 -8.77 -11.60
CA MET A 1 0.22 -9.60 -10.44
C MET A 1 1.20 -10.68 -10.88
N ARG A 2 2.11 -11.10 -9.99
CA ARG A 2 3.03 -12.24 -10.21
C ARG A 2 2.48 -13.53 -9.60
N ASP A 3 2.76 -14.66 -10.23
CA ASP A 3 2.36 -16.00 -9.76
C ASP A 3 3.35 -16.60 -8.73
N GLU A 4 4.54 -16.02 -8.63
CA GLU A 4 5.58 -16.45 -7.70
C GLU A 4 5.23 -16.10 -6.25
N ASP A 5 5.71 -16.92 -5.31
CA ASP A 5 5.54 -16.70 -3.88
C ASP A 5 6.15 -15.36 -3.41
N PRO A 6 5.57 -14.70 -2.39
CA PRO A 6 6.15 -13.50 -1.80
C PRO A 6 7.59 -13.75 -1.33
N THR A 7 8.45 -12.76 -1.53
CA THR A 7 9.80 -12.79 -0.97
C THR A 7 9.74 -12.82 0.56
N GLU A 8 10.85 -13.17 1.21
CA GLU A 8 10.95 -13.11 2.68
C GLU A 8 10.68 -11.69 3.22
N ALA A 9 11.17 -10.67 2.52
CA ALA A 9 10.98 -9.28 2.90
C ALA A 9 9.50 -8.84 2.79
N GLU A 10 8.82 -9.18 1.68
CA GLU A 10 7.39 -8.89 1.49
C GLU A 10 6.53 -9.65 2.51
N SER A 11 6.79 -10.94 2.71
CA SER A 11 6.07 -11.79 3.67
C SER A 11 6.20 -11.26 5.10
N THR A 12 7.43 -10.90 5.49
CA THR A 12 7.71 -10.36 6.83
C THR A 12 7.06 -8.99 7.02
N PHE A 13 7.19 -8.11 6.03
CA PHE A 13 6.54 -6.80 6.04
C PHE A 13 5.02 -6.92 6.22
N PHE A 14 4.36 -7.71 5.38
CA PHE A 14 2.91 -7.86 5.43
C PHE A 14 2.43 -8.54 6.72
N THR A 15 3.16 -9.54 7.21
CA THR A 15 2.87 -10.20 8.49
C THR A 15 2.92 -9.20 9.65
N LEU A 16 3.98 -8.39 9.75
CA LEU A 16 4.13 -7.40 10.81
C LEU A 16 3.09 -6.27 10.73
N LEU A 17 2.71 -5.88 9.51
CA LEU A 17 1.71 -4.85 9.26
C LEU A 17 0.29 -5.34 9.58
N SER A 18 -0.10 -6.51 9.09
CA SER A 18 -1.46 -7.08 9.24
C SER A 18 -1.83 -7.41 10.69
N VAL A 19 -0.83 -7.74 11.54
CA VAL A 19 -1.03 -7.86 12.99
C VAL A 19 -1.50 -6.55 13.61
N GLN A 20 -1.04 -5.41 13.09
CA GLN A 20 -1.35 -4.07 13.62
C GLN A 20 -2.57 -3.43 12.96
N VAL A 21 -2.85 -3.80 11.72
CA VAL A 21 -3.96 -3.28 10.91
C VAL A 21 -4.66 -4.46 10.23
N PRO A 22 -5.64 -5.10 10.88
CA PRO A 22 -6.40 -6.19 10.30
C PRO A 22 -7.24 -5.72 9.10
N GLY A 23 -7.48 -6.62 8.14
CA GLY A 23 -8.32 -6.34 6.96
C GLY A 23 -7.59 -5.59 5.83
N LEU A 24 -6.26 -5.66 5.81
CA LEU A 24 -5.46 -5.26 4.65
C LEU A 24 -5.33 -6.41 3.67
N GLU A 25 -5.22 -6.07 2.39
CA GLU A 25 -4.96 -7.01 1.31
C GLU A 25 -3.57 -6.76 0.72
N ALA A 26 -2.95 -7.81 0.18
CA ALA A 26 -1.62 -7.74 -0.43
C ALA A 26 -1.64 -8.30 -1.85
N TRP A 27 -1.00 -7.58 -2.76
CA TRP A 27 -0.89 -7.92 -4.18
C TRP A 27 0.58 -7.85 -4.59
N TYR A 28 1.09 -8.90 -5.23
CA TYR A 28 2.52 -9.04 -5.53
C TYR A 28 2.80 -8.84 -7.02
N HIS A 29 3.90 -8.17 -7.34
CA HIS A 29 4.24 -7.73 -8.68
C HIS A 29 5.75 -7.77 -8.93
N PHE A 30 6.11 -7.64 -10.21
CA PHE A 30 7.44 -7.29 -10.65
C PHE A 30 7.39 -5.91 -11.30
N ASP A 31 8.48 -5.15 -11.22
CA ASP A 31 8.67 -3.97 -12.06
C ASP A 31 9.19 -4.37 -13.46
N GLU A 32 9.45 -3.39 -14.32
CA GLU A 32 9.89 -3.61 -15.71
C GLU A 32 11.23 -4.35 -15.81
N VAL A 33 12.07 -4.29 -14.79
CA VAL A 33 13.39 -4.96 -14.75
C VAL A 33 13.37 -6.28 -13.96
N GLY A 34 12.19 -6.68 -13.47
CA GLY A 34 12.00 -7.94 -12.74
C GLY A 34 12.26 -7.86 -11.24
N SER A 35 12.35 -6.66 -10.66
CA SER A 35 12.48 -6.51 -9.20
C SER A 35 11.11 -6.69 -8.53
N PRO A 36 11.01 -7.50 -7.46
CA PRO A 36 9.74 -7.74 -6.77
C PRO A 36 9.28 -6.50 -6.00
N TRP A 37 7.98 -6.29 -5.98
CA TRP A 37 7.33 -5.31 -5.13
C TRP A 37 5.88 -5.73 -4.85
N MET A 38 5.29 -5.11 -3.84
CA MET A 38 3.92 -5.38 -3.44
C MET A 38 3.10 -4.12 -3.26
N ILE A 39 1.80 -4.25 -3.49
CA ILE A 39 0.77 -3.32 -3.05
C ILE A 39 0.17 -3.87 -1.77
N VAL A 40 -0.02 -3.00 -0.78
CA VAL A 40 -0.92 -3.22 0.36
C VAL A 40 -2.08 -2.25 0.27
N SER A 41 -3.30 -2.74 0.43
CA SER A 41 -4.50 -1.91 0.28
C SER A 41 -5.52 -2.08 1.39
N HIS A 42 -6.36 -1.06 1.53
CA HIS A 42 -7.56 -1.08 2.35
C HIS A 42 -8.72 -0.41 1.60
N ASP A 43 -9.80 -1.15 1.39
CA ASP A 43 -10.99 -0.68 0.69
C ASP A 43 -12.06 -0.17 1.65
N PHE A 44 -12.56 1.03 1.37
CA PHE A 44 -13.74 1.58 2.02
C PHE A 44 -14.97 1.22 1.18
N VAL A 45 -15.69 0.19 1.62
CA VAL A 45 -16.86 -0.34 0.92
C VAL A 45 -18.15 0.28 1.47
N VAL A 46 -19.05 0.71 0.57
CA VAL A 46 -20.40 1.18 0.92
C VAL A 46 -21.43 0.45 0.07
N GLY A 47 -22.20 -0.43 0.69
CA GLY A 47 -23.03 -1.42 -0.02
C GLY A 47 -22.13 -2.46 -0.68
N ASP A 48 -22.30 -2.67 -1.99
CA ASP A 48 -21.48 -3.60 -2.78
C ASP A 48 -20.41 -2.90 -3.63
N ALA A 49 -20.09 -1.63 -3.32
CA ALA A 49 -19.18 -0.82 -4.11
C ALA A 49 -18.02 -0.28 -3.26
N VAL A 50 -16.79 -0.45 -3.77
CA VAL A 50 -15.60 0.24 -3.27
C VAL A 50 -15.72 1.73 -3.59
N ARG A 51 -15.60 2.57 -2.57
CA ARG A 51 -15.71 4.03 -2.70
C ARG A 51 -14.37 4.73 -2.72
N LYS A 52 -13.43 4.22 -1.94
CA LYS A 52 -12.06 4.70 -1.83
C LYS A 52 -11.17 3.52 -1.50
N THR A 53 -9.93 3.58 -1.96
CA THR A 53 -8.89 2.63 -1.58
C THR A 53 -7.67 3.40 -1.08
N LEU A 54 -7.24 3.08 0.14
CA LEU A 54 -5.89 3.41 0.58
C LEU A 54 -4.96 2.39 -0.04
N ARG A 55 -3.87 2.87 -0.60
CA ARG A 55 -2.89 2.04 -1.29
C ARG A 55 -1.49 2.41 -0.84
N LEU A 56 -0.65 1.40 -0.66
CA LEU A 56 0.74 1.52 -0.29
C LEU A 56 1.59 0.56 -1.12
N ASP A 57 2.58 1.08 -1.83
CA ASP A 57 3.59 0.29 -2.50
C ASP A 57 4.79 0.07 -1.56
N TYR A 58 5.33 -1.14 -1.58
CA TYR A 58 6.56 -1.52 -0.90
C TYR A 58 7.45 -2.38 -1.81
N ASP A 59 8.74 -2.06 -1.89
CA ASP A 59 9.72 -2.72 -2.76
C ASP A 59 10.90 -3.33 -1.99
N GLY A 60 10.72 -3.55 -0.68
CA GLY A 60 11.78 -4.06 0.19
C GLY A 60 12.60 -2.99 0.91
N HIS A 61 12.54 -1.72 0.46
CA HIS A 61 13.38 -0.65 1.03
C HIS A 61 12.71 0.73 1.06
N SER A 62 11.60 0.91 0.34
CA SER A 62 10.90 2.18 0.21
C SER A 62 9.39 1.99 0.30
N LEU A 63 8.71 3.03 0.77
CA LEU A 63 7.25 3.11 0.89
C LEU A 63 6.72 4.27 0.05
N ARG A 64 5.67 4.01 -0.73
CA ARG A 64 4.92 5.03 -1.47
C ARG A 64 3.42 4.79 -1.30
N GLY A 65 2.75 5.62 -0.50
CA GLY A 65 1.35 5.42 -0.16
C GLY A 65 0.50 6.66 -0.37
N GLY A 66 -0.78 6.46 -0.63
CA GLY A 66 -1.77 7.51 -0.85
C GLY A 66 -3.15 6.93 -1.13
N TRP A 67 -4.02 7.77 -1.69
CA TRP A 67 -5.35 7.35 -2.13
C TRP A 67 -5.28 6.93 -3.59
N SER A 68 -5.73 5.71 -3.88
CA SER A 68 -5.84 5.25 -5.26
C SER A 68 -6.94 6.02 -5.99
N PRO A 69 -6.65 6.62 -7.16
CA PRO A 69 -7.66 7.31 -7.96
C PRO A 69 -8.62 6.34 -8.67
N ALA A 70 -8.23 5.07 -8.85
CA ALA A 70 -9.00 4.06 -9.60
C ALA A 70 -9.49 2.89 -8.73
N CYS A 71 -9.26 2.94 -7.40
CA CYS A 71 -9.63 1.90 -6.45
C CYS A 71 -9.12 0.51 -6.88
N LEU A 72 -7.85 0.42 -7.31
CA LEU A 72 -7.19 -0.78 -7.83
C LEU A 72 -7.75 -1.38 -9.13
N ASN A 73 -8.87 -0.88 -9.66
CA ASN A 73 -9.43 -1.45 -10.88
C ASN A 73 -8.50 -1.28 -12.09
N TRP A 74 -7.86 -0.10 -12.21
CA TRP A 74 -7.02 0.26 -13.35
C TRP A 74 -5.59 0.66 -12.98
N ASP A 75 -5.27 0.69 -11.68
CA ASP A 75 -3.94 0.99 -11.16
C ASP A 75 -3.26 -0.20 -10.49
N ASP A 76 -3.89 -1.38 -10.48
CA ASP A 76 -3.20 -2.63 -10.11
C ASP A 76 -1.98 -2.88 -11.04
N GLY A 77 -0.85 -3.25 -10.45
CA GLY A 77 0.39 -3.50 -11.18
C GLY A 77 1.08 -2.28 -11.80
N VAL A 78 0.64 -1.07 -11.49
CA VAL A 78 1.28 0.19 -11.91
C VAL A 78 1.82 0.87 -10.67
N ARG A 79 3.10 1.26 -10.58
CA ARG A 79 3.68 1.92 -9.38
C ARG A 79 2.92 3.21 -9.02
N ALA A 80 2.94 3.59 -7.73
CA ALA A 80 2.20 4.74 -7.20
C ALA A 80 2.40 6.04 -7.99
N ALA A 81 3.63 6.34 -8.43
CA ALA A 81 3.93 7.53 -9.24
C ALA A 81 3.21 7.50 -10.59
N ASP A 82 3.26 6.36 -11.29
CA ASP A 82 2.63 6.15 -12.59
C ASP A 82 1.11 5.99 -12.48
N ALA A 83 0.63 5.54 -11.32
CA ALA A 83 -0.78 5.48 -10.96
C ALA A 83 -1.36 6.85 -10.54
N HIS A 84 -0.56 7.92 -10.59
CA HIS A 84 -0.95 9.27 -10.18
C HIS A 84 -1.43 9.36 -8.71
N ILE A 85 -0.85 8.53 -7.83
CA ILE A 85 -1.11 8.59 -6.40
C ILE A 85 -0.27 9.70 -5.80
N ASP A 86 -0.92 10.64 -5.11
CA ASP A 86 -0.21 11.65 -4.34
C ASP A 86 0.41 11.02 -3.08
N THR A 87 1.73 10.95 -3.08
CA THR A 87 2.53 10.39 -1.97
C THR A 87 3.04 11.46 -1.02
N SER A 88 2.69 12.73 -1.25
CA SER A 88 3.12 13.85 -0.43
C SER A 88 2.26 14.01 0.83
N SER A 89 2.86 14.58 1.88
CA SER A 89 2.17 14.96 3.11
C SER A 89 1.09 16.03 2.81
N PRO A 90 -0.08 16.02 3.49
CA PRO A 90 -0.37 15.34 4.75
C PRO A 90 -0.98 13.94 4.63
N ASP A 91 -1.45 13.54 3.45
CA ASP A 91 -2.26 12.34 3.27
C ASP A 91 -1.48 11.16 2.70
N GLY A 92 -0.52 11.45 1.83
CA GLY A 92 0.40 10.48 1.28
C GLY A 92 1.44 9.99 2.29
N LEU A 93 2.30 9.10 1.81
CA LEU A 93 3.48 8.58 2.50
C LEU A 93 4.60 8.38 1.48
N ALA A 94 5.76 8.95 1.75
CA ALA A 94 6.99 8.69 1.01
C ALA A 94 8.14 8.52 2.01
N VAL A 95 8.69 7.31 2.10
CA VAL A 95 9.83 6.97 2.96
C VAL A 95 10.78 6.08 2.19
N ASP A 96 12.07 6.36 2.28
CA ASP A 96 13.14 5.64 1.61
C ASP A 96 14.13 5.08 2.63
N ASP A 97 14.94 4.10 2.20
CA ASP A 97 16.01 3.47 2.99
C ASP A 97 15.53 2.99 4.36
N VAL A 98 14.42 2.25 4.36
CA VAL A 98 13.76 1.77 5.57
C VAL A 98 13.87 0.25 5.68
N SER A 99 14.22 -0.22 6.88
CA SER A 99 14.22 -1.66 7.15
C SER A 99 12.80 -2.22 7.16
N VAL A 100 12.63 -3.51 6.85
CA VAL A 100 11.34 -4.21 6.82
C VAL A 100 10.48 -3.92 8.07
N ALA A 101 11.08 -4.02 9.27
CA ALA A 101 10.36 -3.80 10.53
C ALA A 101 9.95 -2.33 10.73
N ALA A 102 10.84 -1.39 10.39
CA ALA A 102 10.53 0.04 10.46
C ALA A 102 9.47 0.42 9.42
N ALA A 103 9.54 -0.16 8.22
CA ALA A 103 8.56 0.05 7.15
C ALA A 103 7.18 -0.40 7.61
N ALA A 104 7.05 -1.60 8.19
CA ALA A 104 5.78 -2.10 8.70
C ALA A 104 5.21 -1.20 9.81
N ALA A 105 6.05 -0.69 10.72
CA ALA A 105 5.61 0.22 11.78
C ALA A 105 5.12 1.58 11.24
N VAL A 106 5.85 2.16 10.28
CA VAL A 106 5.46 3.42 9.61
C VAL A 106 4.17 3.23 8.82
N ALA A 107 4.07 2.16 8.04
CA ALA A 107 2.88 1.81 7.26
C ALA A 107 1.66 1.63 8.18
N ALA A 108 1.82 0.90 9.29
CA ALA A 108 0.73 0.67 10.25
C ALA A 108 0.21 1.98 10.83
N GLU A 109 1.11 2.87 11.23
CA GLU A 109 0.72 4.18 11.76
C GLU A 109 -0.01 5.04 10.71
N TRP A 110 0.50 5.03 9.47
CA TRP A 110 -0.15 5.72 8.36
C TRP A 110 -1.57 5.16 8.12
N PHE A 111 -1.72 3.85 7.92
CA PHE A 111 -3.03 3.22 7.70
C PHE A 111 -4.01 3.53 8.84
N ARG A 112 -3.61 3.34 10.12
CA ARG A 112 -4.50 3.60 11.27
C ARG A 112 -5.04 5.02 11.27
N ARG A 113 -4.19 6.02 10.99
CA ARG A 113 -4.62 7.43 10.95
C ARG A 113 -5.66 7.69 9.85
N ARG A 114 -5.46 7.12 8.65
CA ARG A 114 -6.38 7.37 7.52
C ARG A 114 -7.66 6.55 7.60
N ILE A 115 -7.58 5.33 8.16
CA ILE A 115 -8.77 4.49 8.43
C ILE A 115 -9.64 5.12 9.51
N ALA A 116 -9.05 5.70 10.56
CA ALA A 116 -9.82 6.39 11.61
C ALA A 116 -10.50 7.68 11.12
N HIS A 117 -9.96 8.33 10.08
CA HIS A 117 -10.44 9.62 9.57
C HIS A 117 -10.56 9.66 8.03
N PRO A 118 -11.47 8.88 7.42
CA PRO A 118 -11.58 8.80 5.96
C PRO A 118 -12.19 10.05 5.29
N GLY A 119 -12.68 11.01 6.10
CA GLY A 119 -13.49 12.15 5.67
C GLY A 119 -12.78 13.50 5.56
N LEU A 120 -11.48 13.61 5.85
CA LEU A 120 -10.73 14.88 5.78
C LEU A 120 -10.27 15.29 4.36
N LEU A 121 -10.84 14.66 3.33
CA LEU A 121 -10.41 14.76 1.94
C LEU A 121 -11.55 15.22 1.01
N ALA A 122 -12.43 16.06 1.54
CA ALA A 122 -13.51 16.71 0.80
C ALA A 122 -13.10 18.12 0.41
#